data_AF-A0A7K6APC7-F1
#
_entry.id   AF-A0A7K6APC7-F1
#
_cell.length_a   1.000
_cell.length_b   1.000
_cell.length_c   1.000
_cell.angle_alpha   90.00
_cell.angle_beta   90.00
_cell.angle_gamma   90.00
#
_symmetry.space_group_name_H-M   'P 1'
#
loop_
_entity.id
_entity.type
_entity.pdbx_description
1 polymer ?
#
loop_
_entity_poly.entity_id
_entity_poly.type
_entity_poly.pdbx_seq_one_letter_code
_entity_poly.pdbx_strand_id
1 'polypeptide(L)'
;MSEPAQRMEVLKKEVRSLLIAAKEGLTPSELEQEYLAMIGRPLPLHELGFQSALELVAGLPDVVSISPWKNGTVILKDFLSIEAIADETTKEIAKLVARQKSAGTRKKSAAVRAGAAAPSGRGRAPTLPVLVKTELQDLLSSSPVLLSDFAKAFFRRFGRDFQYTQYGFSSLTEVLSSVSDMVAVKRTRAGSLLTLKCMPSETQKEEAPRAPAVEVPPLEPSFDTESVHSLPEEVGEPVEVQAVTLADSTEQPQDLEQSLLEKLVLAAEIPPDAVQDGSLRGLPPLERRCMVGVFVGFIISPGQFYIHVCTRETDDELLELMIEMRRCYSDGHVCERYAMPEASVRPGQLCCVVTANWWYRAVIHRAAGDQEVEVFYADYGNLEIVHTSRLRFLKWCYLQLPAQAIPCSLAGVKPAEGTWSRAATLLFEDLCGSNLLVGIVDEYVNGVLHLLLCDTSKENDVYFHRVLSDGGHACICEENVPSQGFTELNPVALYIQPS
;
A
#
# COMPACT_ATOMS: atom_id res chain seq x y z
N MET A 1 31.88 -7.84 -29.45
CA MET A 1 30.64 -7.56 -28.67
C MET A 1 29.55 -7.18 -29.66
N SER A 2 28.30 -7.53 -29.41
CA SER A 2 27.18 -7.06 -30.23
C SER A 2 26.98 -5.55 -30.06
N GLU A 3 26.47 -4.87 -31.09
CA GLU A 3 26.22 -3.42 -31.06
C GLU A 3 25.36 -2.97 -29.86
N PRO A 4 24.30 -3.71 -29.45
CA PRO A 4 23.53 -3.39 -28.25
C PRO A 4 24.33 -3.55 -26.95
N ALA A 5 25.21 -4.56 -26.86
CA ALA A 5 26.04 -4.78 -25.68
C ALA A 5 27.09 -3.67 -25.51
N GLN A 6 27.60 -3.13 -26.62
CA GLN A 6 28.52 -2.00 -26.58
C GLN A 6 27.82 -0.70 -26.17
N ARG A 7 26.58 -0.48 -26.63
CA ARG A 7 25.74 0.66 -26.20
C ARG A 7 25.39 0.59 -24.71
N MET A 8 25.04 -0.60 -24.22
CA MET A 8 24.79 -0.82 -22.80
C MET A 8 26.03 -0.48 -21.95
N GLU A 9 27.21 -0.94 -22.35
CA GLU A 9 28.45 -0.67 -21.62
C GLU A 9 28.82 0.82 -21.58
N VAL A 10 28.50 1.57 -22.64
CA VAL A 10 28.65 3.03 -22.66
C VAL A 10 27.66 3.68 -21.69
N LEU A 11 26.39 3.28 -21.74
CA LEU A 11 25.35 3.81 -20.85
C LEU A 11 25.68 3.55 -19.37
N LYS A 12 26.15 2.35 -19.03
CA LYS A 12 26.60 2.00 -17.67
C LYS A 12 27.63 3.00 -17.15
N LYS A 13 28.57 3.43 -17.99
CA LYS A 13 29.62 4.39 -17.62
C LYS A 13 29.08 5.81 -17.48
N GLU A 14 28.18 6.23 -18.36
CA GLU A 14 27.53 7.54 -18.29
C GLU A 14 26.69 7.66 -17.00
N VAL A 15 25.80 6.69 -16.75
CA VAL A 15 24.95 6.63 -15.54
C VAL A 15 25.80 6.56 -14.27
N ARG A 16 26.86 5.75 -14.25
CA ARG A 16 27.78 5.69 -13.09
C ARG A 16 28.44 7.05 -12.83
N SER A 17 28.89 7.74 -13.88
CA SER A 17 29.58 9.03 -13.74
C SER A 17 28.67 10.12 -13.19
N LEU A 18 27.42 10.16 -13.67
CA LEU A 18 26.36 11.03 -13.18
C LEU A 18 26.10 10.82 -11.68
N LEU A 19 25.86 9.56 -11.30
CA LEU A 19 25.49 9.21 -9.93
C LEU A 19 26.65 9.33 -8.94
N ILE A 20 27.91 9.16 -9.38
CA ILE A 20 29.08 9.41 -8.53
C ILE A 20 29.20 10.89 -8.17
N ALA A 21 28.84 11.79 -9.09
CA ALA A 21 28.86 13.23 -8.83
C ALA A 21 27.73 13.65 -7.87
N ALA A 22 26.62 12.90 -7.85
CA ALA A 22 25.47 13.11 -6.98
C ALA A 22 25.69 12.49 -5.59
N LYS A 23 26.22 13.28 -4.65
CA LYS A 23 26.55 12.85 -3.29
C LYS A 23 25.39 12.15 -2.55
N GLU A 24 24.17 12.63 -2.73
CA GLU A 24 22.97 12.15 -2.01
C GLU A 24 22.13 11.17 -2.86
N GLY A 25 22.66 10.73 -4.01
CA GLY A 25 21.91 9.98 -5.01
C GLY A 25 20.98 10.88 -5.84
N LEU A 26 20.30 10.28 -6.80
CA LEU A 26 19.29 10.93 -7.66
C LEU A 26 18.00 10.11 -7.63
N THR A 27 16.86 10.78 -7.69
CA THR A 27 15.58 10.12 -7.99
C THR A 27 15.56 9.63 -9.44
N PRO A 28 14.68 8.69 -9.83
CA PRO A 28 14.50 8.30 -11.23
C PRO A 28 14.24 9.50 -12.15
N SER A 29 13.42 10.46 -11.71
CA SER A 29 13.11 11.68 -12.47
C SER A 29 14.33 12.61 -12.61
N GLU A 30 15.08 12.82 -11.52
CA GLU A 30 16.31 13.63 -11.56
C GLU A 30 17.41 12.98 -12.40
N LEU A 31 17.49 11.65 -12.40
CA LEU A 31 18.43 10.92 -13.26
C LEU A 31 18.15 11.20 -14.74
N GLU A 32 16.89 11.21 -15.17
CA GLU A 32 16.53 11.55 -16.55
C GLU A 32 16.89 13.00 -16.90
N GLN A 33 16.63 13.94 -15.98
CA GLN A 33 16.94 15.36 -16.17
C GLN A 33 18.45 15.63 -16.23
N GLU A 34 19.22 15.08 -15.29
CA GLU A 34 20.66 15.30 -15.19
C GLU A 34 21.40 14.58 -16.34
N TYR A 35 20.92 13.41 -16.75
CA TYR A 35 21.46 12.73 -17.93
C TYR A 35 21.24 13.57 -19.20
N LEU A 36 20.06 14.16 -19.38
CA LEU A 36 19.79 15.07 -20.50
C LEU A 36 20.68 16.32 -20.43
N ALA A 37 20.85 16.90 -19.24
CA ALA A 37 21.67 18.10 -19.04
C ALA A 37 23.17 17.86 -19.31
N MET A 38 23.70 16.71 -18.87
CA MET A 38 25.13 16.41 -18.96
C MET A 38 25.53 15.76 -20.30
N ILE A 39 24.72 14.83 -20.81
CA ILE A 39 25.02 14.06 -22.02
C ILE A 39 24.43 14.73 -23.26
N GLY A 40 23.46 15.64 -23.09
CA GLY A 40 22.84 16.41 -24.17
C GLY A 40 21.80 15.65 -24.98
N ARG A 41 21.39 14.46 -24.53
CA ARG A 41 20.39 13.59 -25.15
C ARG A 41 19.53 12.89 -24.10
N PRO A 42 18.27 12.54 -24.40
CA PRO A 42 17.43 11.81 -23.46
C PRO A 42 18.00 10.43 -23.16
N LEU A 43 17.67 9.92 -21.98
CA LEU A 43 18.03 8.56 -21.54
C LEU A 43 17.49 7.55 -22.58
N PRO A 44 18.33 6.66 -23.16
CA PRO A 44 17.93 5.81 -24.28
C PRO A 44 17.12 4.57 -23.84
N LEU A 45 15.99 4.81 -23.16
CA LEU A 45 15.13 3.77 -22.57
C LEU A 45 14.55 2.85 -23.63
N HIS A 46 13.78 3.40 -24.57
CA HIS A 46 13.11 2.63 -25.61
C HIS A 46 14.08 1.92 -26.56
N GLU A 47 15.24 2.53 -26.84
CA GLU A 47 16.28 1.94 -27.70
C GLU A 47 16.94 0.70 -27.07
N LEU A 48 16.91 0.62 -25.73
CA LEU A 48 17.46 -0.50 -24.97
C LEU A 48 16.38 -1.43 -24.41
N GLY A 49 15.11 -1.17 -24.74
CA GLY A 49 13.97 -2.01 -24.34
C GLY A 49 13.44 -1.76 -22.93
N PHE A 50 13.82 -0.67 -22.28
CA PHE A 50 13.29 -0.26 -20.98
C PHE A 50 12.10 0.70 -21.14
N GLN A 51 11.14 0.58 -20.24
CA GLN A 51 9.91 1.39 -20.21
C GLN A 51 10.01 2.58 -19.25
N SER A 52 11.03 2.63 -18.39
CA SER A 52 11.27 3.76 -17.46
C SER A 52 12.71 3.79 -16.95
N ALA A 53 13.17 4.94 -16.42
CA ALA A 53 14.44 5.04 -15.72
C ALA A 53 14.55 4.02 -14.58
N LEU A 54 13.48 3.80 -13.81
CA LEU A 54 13.47 2.82 -12.71
C LEU A 54 13.76 1.39 -13.19
N GLU A 55 13.17 0.99 -14.32
CA GLU A 55 13.43 -0.34 -14.91
C GLU A 55 14.86 -0.46 -15.45
N LEU A 56 15.38 0.62 -16.07
CA LEU A 56 16.78 0.68 -16.47
C LEU A 56 17.70 0.47 -15.27
N VAL A 57 17.53 1.23 -14.18
CA VAL A 57 18.41 1.07 -13.01
C VAL A 57 18.23 -0.25 -12.27
N ALA A 58 17.01 -0.81 -12.24
CA ALA A 58 16.79 -2.17 -11.74
C ALA A 58 17.53 -3.22 -12.61
N GLY A 59 17.66 -2.97 -13.92
CA GLY A 59 18.44 -3.77 -14.86
C GLY A 59 19.96 -3.56 -14.76
N LEU A 60 20.45 -2.66 -13.89
CA LEU A 60 21.86 -2.29 -13.73
C LEU A 60 22.38 -2.49 -12.29
N PRO A 61 22.20 -3.66 -11.65
CA PRO A 61 22.56 -3.88 -10.25
C PRO A 61 24.08 -3.89 -9.98
N ASP A 62 24.91 -3.93 -11.04
CA ASP A 62 26.37 -3.79 -10.97
C ASP A 62 26.86 -2.33 -11.09
N VAL A 63 25.95 -1.41 -11.37
CA VAL A 63 26.23 0.02 -11.59
C VAL A 63 25.58 0.87 -10.52
N VAL A 64 24.39 0.48 -10.05
CA VAL A 64 23.59 1.28 -9.15
C VAL A 64 23.10 0.49 -7.94
N SER A 65 22.92 1.19 -6.84
CA SER A 65 22.23 0.74 -5.65
C SER A 65 20.97 1.58 -5.48
N ILE A 66 19.85 0.93 -5.18
CA ILE A 66 18.57 1.59 -4.97
C ILE A 66 18.29 1.56 -3.46
N SER A 67 18.07 2.71 -2.84
CA SER A 67 17.84 2.88 -1.42
C SER A 67 16.64 3.83 -1.17
N PRO A 68 15.96 3.77 -0.01
CA PRO A 68 14.95 4.79 0.33
C PRO A 68 15.57 6.18 0.45
N TRP A 69 14.92 7.20 -0.12
CA TRP A 69 15.45 8.58 -0.18
C TRP A 69 15.73 9.16 1.21
N LYS A 70 16.97 9.66 1.43
CA LYS A 70 17.49 9.99 2.77
C LYS A 70 17.37 11.45 3.19
N ASN A 71 16.94 12.37 2.31
CA ASN A 71 16.92 13.80 2.62
C ASN A 71 15.51 14.38 2.55
N GLY A 72 15.02 14.81 3.72
CA GLY A 72 13.72 15.40 3.93
C GLY A 72 13.52 16.68 3.13
N THR A 73 12.74 16.60 2.06
CA THR A 73 11.81 17.65 1.66
C THR A 73 10.60 16.96 1.08
N VAL A 74 9.43 17.32 1.59
CA VAL A 74 8.12 16.95 1.07
C VAL A 74 8.04 17.35 -0.39
N ILE A 75 8.05 16.38 -1.31
CA ILE A 75 7.12 16.31 -2.45
C ILE A 75 6.95 14.82 -2.79
N LEU A 76 5.71 14.35 -2.83
CA LEU A 76 5.31 13.17 -3.59
C LEU A 76 6.06 13.17 -4.93
N LYS A 77 6.87 12.14 -5.21
CA LYS A 77 7.01 11.54 -6.56
C LYS A 77 8.07 10.44 -6.66
N ASP A 78 9.08 10.38 -5.80
CA ASP A 78 10.13 9.37 -5.96
C ASP A 78 10.68 8.91 -4.61
N PHE A 79 10.21 7.75 -4.12
CA PHE A 79 10.61 7.18 -2.82
C PHE A 79 12.02 6.56 -2.80
N LEU A 80 12.71 6.54 -3.94
CA LEU A 80 13.95 5.79 -4.13
C LEU A 80 15.09 6.72 -4.56
N SER A 81 16.17 6.74 -3.78
CA SER A 81 17.47 7.25 -4.20
C SER A 81 18.22 6.19 -4.98
N ILE A 82 18.72 6.59 -6.15
CA ILE A 82 19.64 5.82 -6.96
C ILE A 82 21.06 6.31 -6.61
N GLU A 83 21.90 5.43 -6.08
CA GLU A 83 23.29 5.70 -5.73
C GLU A 83 24.22 4.89 -6.67
N ALA A 84 25.40 5.42 -7.00
CA ALA A 84 26.37 4.67 -7.81
C ALA A 84 27.07 3.57 -7.00
N ILE A 85 27.23 2.40 -7.61
CA ILE A 85 28.22 1.40 -7.17
C ILE A 85 29.55 1.74 -7.83
N ALA A 86 30.51 2.15 -7.00
CA ALA A 86 31.87 2.44 -7.45
C ALA A 86 32.60 1.16 -7.88
N ASP A 87 33.21 1.20 -9.05
CA ASP A 87 34.14 0.20 -9.57
C ASP A 87 35.60 0.61 -9.30
N GLU A 88 36.57 -0.25 -9.63
CA GLU A 88 38.00 0.04 -9.40
C GLU A 88 38.49 1.33 -10.08
N THR A 89 37.81 1.80 -11.14
CA THR A 89 38.17 3.06 -11.83
C THR A 89 37.56 4.30 -11.18
N THR A 90 36.47 4.14 -10.44
CA THR A 90 35.67 5.23 -9.87
C THR A 90 35.72 5.34 -8.35
N LYS A 91 36.33 4.35 -7.69
CA LYS A 91 36.51 4.23 -6.24
C LYS A 91 37.11 5.47 -5.56
N GLU A 92 38.11 6.08 -6.18
CA GLU A 92 38.77 7.27 -5.62
C GLU A 92 37.90 8.53 -5.79
N ILE A 93 37.14 8.64 -6.88
CA ILE A 93 36.21 9.76 -7.11
C ILE A 93 35.04 9.67 -6.11
N ALA A 94 34.46 8.49 -5.93
CA ALA A 94 33.40 8.26 -4.95
C ALA A 94 33.86 8.63 -3.52
N LYS A 95 35.09 8.29 -3.13
CA LYS A 95 35.68 8.70 -1.84
C LYS A 95 35.85 10.22 -1.73
N LEU A 96 36.19 10.90 -2.82
CA LEU A 96 36.34 12.35 -2.85
C LEU A 96 34.98 13.06 -2.72
N VAL A 97 33.97 12.59 -3.45
CA VAL A 97 32.59 13.14 -3.39
C VAL A 97 31.97 12.91 -2.02
N ALA A 98 32.13 11.71 -1.43
CA ALA A 98 31.68 11.41 -0.08
C ALA A 98 32.32 12.33 1.00
N ARG A 99 33.50 12.90 0.71
CA ARG A 99 34.22 13.83 1.59
C ARG A 99 33.89 15.30 1.33
N GLN A 100 33.08 15.62 0.32
CA GLN A 100 32.62 16.97 0.10
C GLN A 100 31.72 17.41 1.27
N LYS A 101 32.06 18.56 1.86
CA LYS A 101 31.27 19.14 2.94
C LYS A 101 29.90 19.51 2.39
N SER A 102 28.84 18.98 3.00
CA SER A 102 27.53 19.60 2.89
C SER A 102 27.65 21.04 3.41
N ALA A 103 27.05 21.98 2.70
CA ALA A 103 26.98 23.36 3.15
C ALA A 103 26.06 23.42 4.39
N GLY A 104 26.64 23.22 5.58
CA GLY A 104 25.90 23.28 6.85
C GLY A 104 26.62 22.65 8.04
N THR A 105 27.25 23.51 8.84
CA THR A 105 27.69 23.29 10.24
C THR A 105 29.01 22.55 10.50
N ARG A 106 29.82 23.15 11.38
CA ARG A 106 31.26 22.95 11.58
C ARG A 106 31.63 21.77 12.48
N LYS A 107 32.74 21.12 12.12
CA LYS A 107 33.59 20.14 12.83
C LYS A 107 33.71 20.31 14.36
N LYS A 108 33.82 19.18 15.07
CA LYS A 108 34.98 18.86 15.93
C LYS A 108 35.23 17.34 16.01
N SER A 109 36.51 17.02 16.12
CA SER A 109 37.18 15.75 15.90
C SER A 109 37.38 14.92 17.17
N ALA A 110 37.36 13.58 17.06
CA ALA A 110 38.27 12.70 17.80
C ALA A 110 38.39 11.35 17.07
N ALA A 111 39.61 10.86 17.00
CA ALA A 111 39.99 9.58 16.42
C ALA A 111 40.08 8.48 17.50
N VAL A 112 40.10 7.22 17.04
CA VAL A 112 40.95 6.08 17.50
C VAL A 112 40.18 4.79 17.87
N ARG A 113 40.47 3.77 17.03
CA ARG A 113 40.61 2.30 17.22
C ARG A 113 39.40 1.34 17.35
N ALA A 114 39.24 0.61 16.24
CA ALA A 114 39.19 -0.85 16.06
C ALA A 114 39.35 -1.79 17.27
N GLY A 115 38.53 -2.86 17.28
CA GLY A 115 38.99 -4.20 17.67
C GLY A 115 37.97 -5.13 18.36
N ALA A 116 37.46 -6.09 17.58
CA ALA A 116 37.29 -7.52 17.92
C ALA A 116 36.07 -8.08 18.70
N ALA A 117 35.48 -9.09 18.02
CA ALA A 117 35.03 -10.39 18.51
C ALA A 117 33.75 -10.51 19.37
N ALA A 118 32.77 -11.18 18.78
CA ALA A 118 31.65 -11.81 19.47
C ALA A 118 32.11 -13.08 20.22
N PRO A 119 31.59 -13.36 21.43
CA PRO A 119 31.69 -14.67 22.04
C PRO A 119 30.39 -15.47 21.90
N SER A 120 30.60 -16.75 21.62
CA SER A 120 29.65 -17.86 21.66
C SER A 120 29.13 -18.12 23.08
N GLY A 121 27.82 -18.34 23.19
CA GLY A 121 27.11 -18.72 24.41
C GLY A 121 26.55 -20.15 24.32
N ARG A 122 26.77 -20.91 25.39
CA ARG A 122 26.53 -22.34 25.58
C ARG A 122 25.04 -22.76 25.57
N GLY A 123 24.74 -23.89 24.92
CA GLY A 123 24.07 -25.02 25.60
C GLY A 123 22.54 -25.07 25.70
N ARG A 124 21.77 -24.47 24.79
CA ARG A 124 20.32 -24.74 24.66
C ARG A 124 20.08 -25.47 23.33
N ALA A 125 19.40 -26.62 23.37
CA ALA A 125 19.00 -27.30 22.14
C ALA A 125 18.19 -26.31 21.27
N PRO A 126 18.52 -26.17 19.98
CA PRO A 126 17.82 -25.23 19.10
C PRO A 126 16.32 -25.54 19.14
N THR A 127 15.52 -24.49 19.37
CA THR A 127 14.06 -24.61 19.43
C THR A 127 13.48 -23.86 18.25
N LEU A 128 12.64 -24.54 17.47
CA LEU A 128 12.02 -23.95 16.30
C LEU A 128 11.04 -22.83 16.71
N PRO A 129 11.11 -21.62 16.12
CA PRO A 129 10.19 -20.52 16.43
C PRO A 129 8.72 -20.94 16.21
N VAL A 130 7.80 -20.37 17.01
CA VAL A 130 6.37 -20.72 16.96
C VAL A 130 5.78 -20.53 15.56
N LEU A 131 6.14 -19.44 14.87
CA LEU A 131 5.74 -19.19 13.48
C LEU A 131 6.12 -20.34 12.53
N VAL A 132 7.35 -20.85 12.66
CA VAL A 132 7.84 -21.92 11.80
C VAL A 132 7.16 -23.25 12.14
N LYS A 133 6.78 -23.46 13.41
CA LYS A 133 5.94 -24.60 13.81
C LYS A 133 4.54 -24.49 13.19
N THR A 134 3.93 -23.30 13.18
CA THR A 134 2.61 -23.10 12.55
C THR A 134 2.64 -23.24 11.04
N GLU A 135 3.74 -22.86 10.37
CA GLU A 135 3.91 -23.11 8.92
C GLU A 135 4.09 -24.60 8.60
N LEU A 136 4.89 -25.32 9.41
CA LEU A 136 4.98 -26.78 9.29
C LEU A 136 3.62 -27.45 9.51
N GLN A 137 2.82 -26.89 10.42
CA GLN A 137 1.45 -27.34 10.66
C GLN A 137 0.53 -27.03 9.48
N ASP A 138 0.52 -25.81 8.93
CA ASP A 138 -0.30 -25.45 7.77
C ASP A 138 0.04 -26.32 6.54
N LEU A 139 1.34 -26.50 6.28
CA LEU A 139 1.82 -27.31 5.16
C LEU A 139 1.32 -28.75 5.24
N LEU A 140 1.43 -29.36 6.42
CA LEU A 140 1.06 -30.77 6.64
C LEU A 140 -0.43 -30.98 6.95
N SER A 141 -1.17 -29.90 7.25
CA SER A 141 -2.64 -29.91 7.38
C SER A 141 -3.31 -30.01 6.01
N SER A 142 -2.69 -29.41 4.99
CA SER A 142 -3.21 -29.41 3.62
C SER A 142 -3.04 -30.79 2.95
N SER A 143 -1.87 -31.44 3.11
CA SER A 143 -1.64 -32.82 2.65
C SER A 143 -0.34 -33.42 3.23
N PRO A 144 -0.22 -34.75 3.37
CA PRO A 144 1.04 -35.41 3.71
C PRO A 144 2.15 -35.14 2.67
N VAL A 145 3.37 -34.87 3.12
CA VAL A 145 4.50 -34.51 2.25
C VAL A 145 5.65 -35.51 2.39
N LEU A 146 6.22 -35.99 1.28
CA LEU A 146 7.44 -36.80 1.31
C LEU A 146 8.63 -35.92 1.71
N LEU A 147 9.50 -36.44 2.58
CA LEU A 147 10.67 -35.70 3.07
C LEU A 147 11.58 -35.21 1.92
N SER A 148 11.68 -35.98 0.83
CA SER A 148 12.41 -35.61 -0.39
C SER A 148 11.83 -34.39 -1.12
N ASP A 149 10.52 -34.16 -0.99
CA ASP A 149 9.80 -33.07 -1.68
C ASP A 149 9.47 -31.92 -0.74
N PHE A 150 9.86 -32.01 0.53
CA PHE A 150 9.55 -31.01 1.56
C PHE A 150 9.96 -29.60 1.15
N ALA A 151 11.19 -29.41 0.66
CA ALA A 151 11.68 -28.08 0.25
C ALA A 151 10.83 -27.47 -0.87
N LYS A 152 10.44 -28.28 -1.87
CA LYS A 152 9.59 -27.82 -2.98
C LYS A 152 8.17 -27.51 -2.51
N ALA A 153 7.61 -28.34 -1.63
CA ALA A 153 6.28 -28.13 -1.08
C ALA A 153 6.23 -26.86 -0.21
N PHE A 154 7.24 -26.65 0.63
CA PHE A 154 7.39 -25.46 1.46
C PHE A 154 7.54 -24.20 0.59
N PHE A 155 8.41 -24.22 -0.42
CA PHE A 155 8.59 -23.10 -1.35
C PHE A 155 7.31 -22.78 -2.13
N ARG A 156 6.58 -23.78 -2.61
CA ARG A 156 5.31 -23.56 -3.31
C ARG A 156 4.22 -22.94 -2.42
N ARG A 157 4.24 -23.25 -1.12
CA ARG A 157 3.23 -22.79 -0.17
C ARG A 157 3.55 -21.41 0.41
N PHE A 158 4.83 -21.13 0.66
CA PHE A 158 5.27 -19.93 1.39
C PHE A 158 6.22 -19.01 0.59
N GLY A 159 6.49 -19.34 -0.68
CA GLY A 159 7.32 -18.53 -1.58
C GLY A 159 8.81 -18.45 -1.22
N ARG A 160 9.27 -19.17 -0.19
CA ARG A 160 10.65 -19.13 0.32
C ARG A 160 11.19 -20.51 0.66
N ASP A 161 12.52 -20.62 0.66
CA ASP A 161 13.20 -21.83 1.10
C ASP A 161 13.14 -22.02 2.63
N PHE A 162 13.08 -23.27 3.08
CA PHE A 162 13.10 -23.60 4.50
C PHE A 162 14.53 -23.56 5.07
N GLN A 163 14.91 -22.42 5.66
CA GLN A 163 16.27 -22.14 6.13
C GLN A 163 16.54 -22.63 7.56
N TYR A 164 16.51 -23.95 7.77
CA TYR A 164 16.68 -24.56 9.11
C TYR A 164 18.00 -24.22 9.82
N THR A 165 19.03 -23.84 9.08
CA THR A 165 20.34 -23.40 9.62
C THR A 165 20.25 -22.09 10.39
N GLN A 166 19.30 -21.21 10.05
CA GLN A 166 19.09 -19.94 10.77
C GLN A 166 18.48 -20.14 12.16
N TYR A 167 17.80 -21.27 12.38
CA TYR A 167 17.23 -21.63 13.67
C TYR A 167 18.17 -22.52 14.50
N GLY A 168 19.42 -22.67 14.06
CA GLY A 168 20.46 -23.43 14.77
C GLY A 168 20.44 -24.94 14.51
N PHE A 169 19.68 -25.44 13.53
CA PHE A 169 19.66 -26.86 13.16
C PHE A 169 20.64 -27.15 12.03
N SER A 170 21.28 -28.32 12.09
CA SER A 170 22.24 -28.78 11.07
C SER A 170 21.59 -29.58 9.93
N SER A 171 20.37 -30.08 10.15
CA SER A 171 19.62 -30.82 9.14
C SER A 171 18.11 -30.76 9.36
N LEU A 172 17.34 -31.01 8.31
CA LEU A 172 15.88 -31.14 8.39
C LEU A 172 15.44 -32.30 9.30
N THR A 173 16.22 -33.37 9.39
CA THR A 173 15.96 -34.49 10.31
C THR A 173 16.05 -34.05 11.78
N GLU A 174 16.96 -33.12 12.10
CA GLU A 174 17.10 -32.54 13.45
C GLU A 174 15.89 -31.65 13.79
N VAL A 175 15.43 -30.85 12.82
CA VAL A 175 14.19 -30.06 12.94
C VAL A 175 13.01 -30.98 13.23
N LEU A 176 12.80 -32.02 12.42
CA LEU A 176 11.69 -32.96 12.58
C LEU A 176 11.74 -33.72 13.90
N SER A 177 12.93 -33.97 14.43
CA SER A 177 13.10 -34.55 15.77
C SER A 177 12.65 -33.57 16.87
N SER A 178 12.92 -32.27 16.69
CA SER A 178 12.52 -31.20 17.63
C SER A 178 11.01 -30.90 17.65
N VAL A 179 10.29 -31.28 16.59
CA VAL A 179 8.82 -31.15 16.47
C VAL A 179 8.11 -32.50 16.37
N SER A 180 8.72 -33.54 16.94
CA SER A 180 8.19 -34.91 16.90
C SER A 180 6.89 -35.11 17.69
N ASP A 181 6.51 -34.14 18.52
CA ASP A 181 5.21 -34.01 19.17
C ASP A 181 4.09 -33.66 18.17
N MET A 182 4.40 -32.86 17.16
CA MET A 182 3.46 -32.37 16.15
C MET A 182 3.51 -33.17 14.84
N VAL A 183 4.70 -33.58 14.41
CA VAL A 183 4.94 -34.23 13.12
C VAL A 183 5.34 -35.69 13.31
N ALA A 184 4.62 -36.60 12.65
CA ALA A 184 4.95 -38.01 12.54
C ALA A 184 5.62 -38.31 11.20
N VAL A 185 6.74 -39.04 11.25
CA VAL A 185 7.46 -39.56 10.08
C VAL A 185 7.10 -41.03 9.90
N LYS A 186 6.36 -41.37 8.83
CA LYS A 186 5.97 -42.74 8.47
C LYS A 186 6.85 -43.26 7.32
N ARG A 187 7.44 -44.44 7.47
CA ARG A 187 8.26 -45.04 6.40
C ARG A 187 7.36 -45.72 5.37
N THR A 188 7.48 -45.33 4.11
CA THR A 188 6.70 -45.87 2.98
C THR A 188 7.63 -46.44 1.91
N ARG A 189 7.06 -47.10 0.89
CA ARG A 189 7.82 -47.60 -0.28
C ARG A 189 8.48 -46.47 -1.08
N ALA A 190 7.96 -45.23 -0.99
CA ALA A 190 8.47 -44.04 -1.67
C ALA A 190 9.41 -43.19 -0.80
N GLY A 191 9.70 -43.63 0.44
CA GLY A 191 10.54 -42.89 1.39
C GLY A 191 9.81 -42.48 2.66
N SER A 192 10.38 -41.51 3.38
CA SER A 192 9.82 -40.98 4.64
C SER A 192 8.70 -39.98 4.36
N LEU A 193 7.47 -40.29 4.77
CA LEU A 193 6.30 -39.44 4.61
C LEU A 193 6.03 -38.68 5.91
N LEU A 194 5.90 -37.35 5.82
CA LEU A 194 5.61 -36.45 6.92
C LEU A 194 4.08 -36.26 7.03
N THR A 195 3.55 -36.42 8.23
CA THR A 195 2.11 -36.29 8.54
C THR A 195 1.94 -35.59 9.88
N LEU A 196 0.84 -34.85 10.08
CA LEU A 196 0.50 -34.35 11.41
C LEU A 196 0.00 -35.48 12.31
N LYS A 197 0.36 -35.41 13.60
CA LYS A 197 -0.23 -36.25 14.63
C LYS A 197 -1.61 -35.69 14.99
N CYS A 198 -2.67 -36.46 14.73
CA CYS A 198 -3.99 -36.18 15.31
C CYS A 198 -3.98 -36.48 16.81
N MET A 199 -4.36 -35.51 17.63
CA MET A 199 -4.78 -35.76 19.00
C MET A 199 -6.14 -36.47 18.96
N PRO A 200 -6.41 -37.49 19.80
CA PRO A 200 -7.74 -38.08 19.87
C PRO A 200 -8.70 -37.05 20.48
N SER A 201 -9.61 -36.53 19.66
CA SER A 201 -10.74 -35.74 20.12
C SER A 201 -11.80 -36.66 20.72
N GLU A 202 -12.10 -36.50 22.01
CA GLU A 202 -13.27 -37.09 22.66
C GLU A 202 -14.53 -36.48 22.03
N THR A 203 -15.11 -37.18 21.05
CA THR A 203 -16.45 -36.90 20.54
C THR A 203 -17.47 -37.24 21.63
N GLN A 204 -18.05 -36.22 22.28
CA GLN A 204 -19.38 -36.35 22.86
C GLN A 204 -20.40 -36.38 21.71
N LYS A 205 -21.10 -37.51 21.59
CA LYS A 205 -22.31 -37.67 20.78
C LYS A 205 -23.41 -36.79 21.37
N GLU A 206 -24.02 -35.94 20.55
CA GLU A 206 -25.36 -35.44 20.84
C GLU A 206 -26.28 -35.73 19.66
N GLU A 207 -27.38 -36.37 20.01
CA GLU A 207 -28.32 -37.10 19.16
C GLU A 207 -29.51 -36.18 18.87
N ALA A 208 -29.85 -36.01 17.58
CA ALA A 208 -30.96 -35.16 17.16
C ALA A 208 -32.33 -35.75 17.57
N PRO A 209 -33.28 -34.96 18.11
CA PRO A 209 -34.62 -35.47 18.38
C PRO A 209 -35.52 -35.44 17.13
N ARG A 210 -36.24 -36.56 16.95
CA ARG A 210 -37.23 -36.84 15.90
C ARG A 210 -38.49 -35.98 16.05
N ALA A 211 -39.03 -35.49 14.93
CA ALA A 211 -40.42 -35.01 14.83
C ALA A 211 -41.37 -36.16 14.44
N PRO A 212 -42.62 -36.20 14.95
CA PRO A 212 -43.63 -37.13 14.46
C PRO A 212 -44.55 -36.49 13.40
N ALA A 213 -45.02 -37.34 12.48
CA ALA A 213 -45.89 -37.06 11.34
C ALA A 213 -47.36 -37.31 11.66
N VAL A 214 -48.29 -36.57 11.02
CA VAL A 214 -49.71 -36.95 10.74
C VAL A 214 -50.19 -36.11 9.54
N GLU A 215 -50.24 -36.69 8.33
CA GLU A 215 -51.40 -37.14 7.52
C GLU A 215 -52.18 -36.07 6.72
N VAL A 216 -52.21 -36.28 5.40
CA VAL A 216 -53.09 -35.69 4.37
C VAL A 216 -54.00 -36.83 3.86
N PRO A 217 -55.29 -36.62 3.50
CA PRO A 217 -55.70 -36.61 2.06
C PRO A 217 -57.06 -35.87 1.79
N PRO A 218 -57.67 -35.91 0.58
CA PRO A 218 -57.17 -35.43 -0.74
C PRO A 218 -58.23 -34.67 -1.61
N LEU A 219 -57.77 -33.92 -2.65
CA LEU A 219 -58.21 -33.80 -4.09
C LEU A 219 -59.72 -33.90 -4.46
N GLU A 220 -60.41 -33.17 -5.37
CA GLU A 220 -60.23 -32.36 -6.63
C GLU A 220 -61.67 -31.87 -7.04
N PRO A 221 -62.03 -31.38 -8.26
CA PRO A 221 -61.56 -30.26 -9.13
C PRO A 221 -62.72 -29.39 -9.72
N SER A 222 -62.40 -28.54 -10.73
CA SER A 222 -63.25 -28.02 -11.84
C SER A 222 -64.14 -26.79 -11.57
N PHE A 223 -64.54 -25.94 -12.51
CA PHE A 223 -64.09 -25.39 -13.81
C PHE A 223 -65.09 -24.21 -14.07
N ASP A 224 -64.67 -23.23 -14.89
CA ASP A 224 -65.50 -22.40 -15.78
C ASP A 224 -66.33 -21.16 -15.33
N THR A 225 -65.92 -20.04 -15.97
CA THR A 225 -66.65 -19.06 -16.82
C THR A 225 -67.58 -17.95 -16.30
N GLU A 226 -67.18 -16.73 -16.73
CA GLU A 226 -67.94 -15.66 -17.42
C GLU A 226 -68.87 -14.64 -16.72
N SER A 227 -68.44 -13.38 -16.91
CA SER A 227 -69.21 -12.20 -17.38
C SER A 227 -70.00 -11.35 -16.37
N VAL A 228 -69.93 -10.02 -16.55
CA VAL A 228 -71.07 -9.10 -16.83
C VAL A 228 -70.61 -7.61 -16.78
N HIS A 229 -70.77 -6.93 -17.94
CA HIS A 229 -71.25 -5.54 -18.23
C HIS A 229 -70.75 -4.30 -17.43
N SER A 230 -70.73 -3.04 -17.89
CA SER A 230 -70.86 -2.30 -19.18
C SER A 230 -70.62 -0.79 -18.88
N LEU A 231 -70.15 -0.05 -19.90
CA LEU A 231 -69.99 1.41 -20.17
C LEU A 231 -71.10 2.41 -19.65
N PRO A 232 -70.95 3.77 -19.66
CA PRO A 232 -70.68 4.58 -20.88
C PRO A 232 -69.92 5.94 -20.83
N GLU A 233 -69.70 6.41 -22.06
CA GLU A 233 -69.02 7.58 -22.65
C GLU A 233 -69.72 8.96 -22.45
N GLU A 234 -68.99 10.06 -22.72
CA GLU A 234 -69.32 11.19 -23.64
C GLU A 234 -68.02 12.01 -23.89
N VAL A 235 -67.44 12.15 -25.09
CA VAL A 235 -67.75 12.92 -26.33
C VAL A 235 -67.35 14.41 -26.30
N GLY A 236 -66.50 14.81 -27.26
CA GLY A 236 -66.21 16.19 -27.67
C GLY A 236 -65.17 16.27 -28.81
N GLU A 237 -65.63 16.40 -30.06
CA GLU A 237 -64.88 16.81 -31.28
C GLU A 237 -65.14 18.31 -31.60
N PRO A 238 -64.60 18.91 -32.69
CA PRO A 238 -63.20 19.06 -33.15
C PRO A 238 -62.91 20.58 -33.43
N VAL A 239 -61.74 20.97 -33.99
CA VAL A 239 -61.57 22.04 -35.03
C VAL A 239 -60.10 22.41 -35.31
N GLU A 240 -59.83 22.48 -36.63
CA GLU A 240 -58.83 23.20 -37.45
C GLU A 240 -57.30 22.99 -37.35
N VAL A 241 -56.81 22.50 -38.50
CA VAL A 241 -55.44 22.47 -39.00
C VAL A 241 -55.07 23.82 -39.60
N GLN A 242 -53.94 24.40 -39.20
CA GLN A 242 -53.20 25.38 -40.01
C GLN A 242 -51.81 24.84 -40.32
N ALA A 243 -51.51 24.85 -41.61
CA ALA A 243 -50.27 24.39 -42.22
C ALA A 243 -49.09 25.28 -41.84
N VAL A 244 -47.96 24.67 -41.48
CA VAL A 244 -46.64 25.25 -41.73
C VAL A 244 -45.75 24.18 -42.34
N THR A 245 -45.01 24.63 -43.34
CA THR A 245 -44.31 23.94 -44.42
C THR A 245 -43.22 22.96 -43.98
N LEU A 246 -43.11 21.88 -44.76
CA LEU A 246 -41.97 20.99 -44.88
C LEU A 246 -40.64 21.76 -44.91
N ALA A 247 -39.80 21.53 -43.91
CA ALA A 247 -38.35 21.60 -44.06
C ALA A 247 -37.82 20.17 -43.85
N ASP A 248 -37.17 19.71 -44.90
CA ASP A 248 -36.56 18.42 -45.13
C ASP A 248 -35.47 18.13 -44.08
N SER A 249 -35.65 17.07 -43.30
CA SER A 249 -34.60 16.39 -42.51
C SER A 249 -35.15 15.02 -42.14
N THR A 250 -35.27 14.13 -43.13
CA THR A 250 -35.31 12.68 -42.86
C THR A 250 -33.99 12.29 -42.21
N GLU A 251 -33.93 12.27 -40.88
CA GLU A 251 -32.97 11.40 -40.19
C GLU A 251 -33.42 9.97 -40.45
N GLN A 252 -32.55 9.17 -41.09
CA GLN A 252 -32.88 7.79 -41.37
C GLN A 252 -33.03 7.02 -40.05
N PRO A 253 -33.86 5.96 -39.98
CA PRO A 253 -33.94 5.10 -38.79
C PRO A 253 -32.56 4.57 -38.37
N GLN A 254 -31.64 4.46 -39.33
CA GLN A 254 -30.25 4.08 -39.13
C GLN A 254 -29.42 5.16 -38.42
N ASP A 255 -29.70 6.45 -38.62
CA ASP A 255 -29.00 7.54 -37.92
C ASP A 255 -29.43 7.65 -36.46
N LEU A 256 -30.71 7.38 -36.17
CA LEU A 256 -31.20 7.30 -34.79
C LEU A 256 -30.71 6.03 -34.10
N GLU A 257 -30.69 4.88 -34.79
CA GLU A 257 -30.07 3.65 -34.28
C GLU A 257 -28.57 3.80 -34.08
N GLN A 258 -27.85 4.50 -34.95
CA GLN A 258 -26.42 4.73 -34.84
C GLN A 258 -26.07 5.81 -33.80
N SER A 259 -26.92 6.82 -33.61
CA SER A 259 -26.83 7.78 -32.51
C SER A 259 -27.19 7.15 -31.17
N LEU A 260 -28.18 6.26 -31.13
CA LEU A 260 -28.50 5.46 -29.95
C LEU A 260 -27.41 4.42 -29.68
N LEU A 261 -26.80 3.83 -30.70
CA LEU A 261 -25.67 2.92 -30.57
C LEU A 261 -24.41 3.66 -30.14
N GLU A 262 -24.13 4.89 -30.62
CA GLU A 262 -23.06 5.75 -30.11
C GLU A 262 -23.33 6.21 -28.68
N LYS A 263 -24.58 6.54 -28.34
CA LYS A 263 -24.98 6.87 -26.96
C LYS A 263 -24.98 5.65 -26.02
N LEU A 264 -25.24 4.45 -26.54
CA LEU A 264 -25.13 3.17 -25.81
C LEU A 264 -23.67 2.70 -25.72
N VAL A 265 -22.81 3.07 -26.68
CA VAL A 265 -21.35 2.83 -26.67
C VAL A 265 -20.62 3.83 -25.76
N LEU A 266 -21.18 5.02 -25.53
CA LEU A 266 -20.63 6.06 -24.65
C LEU A 266 -21.07 5.95 -23.18
N ALA A 267 -22.03 5.08 -22.86
CA ALA A 267 -22.13 4.57 -21.50
C ALA A 267 -20.99 3.57 -21.33
N ALA A 268 -19.78 4.07 -21.00
CA ALA A 268 -18.70 3.19 -20.57
C ALA A 268 -19.23 2.38 -19.38
N GLU A 269 -19.69 1.17 -19.66
CA GLU A 269 -20.20 0.28 -18.62
C GLU A 269 -19.08 0.13 -17.60
N ILE A 270 -19.36 0.58 -16.38
CA ILE A 270 -18.40 0.50 -15.28
C ILE A 270 -17.94 -0.95 -15.21
N PRO A 271 -16.62 -1.23 -15.24
CA PRO A 271 -16.13 -2.60 -15.23
C PRO A 271 -16.75 -3.40 -14.07
N PRO A 272 -17.16 -4.66 -14.28
CA PRO A 272 -17.92 -5.41 -13.27
C PRO A 272 -17.13 -5.69 -11.99
N ASP A 273 -15.80 -5.61 -12.07
CA ASP A 273 -14.87 -5.78 -10.97
C ASP A 273 -14.33 -4.44 -10.44
N ALA A 274 -14.87 -3.31 -10.90
CA ALA A 274 -14.63 -2.00 -10.32
C ALA A 274 -15.48 -1.80 -9.05
N VAL A 275 -14.89 -1.14 -8.07
CA VAL A 275 -15.58 -0.72 -6.85
C VAL A 275 -16.53 0.42 -7.18
N GLN A 276 -17.83 0.14 -7.13
CA GLN A 276 -18.88 1.14 -7.29
C GLN A 276 -19.22 1.74 -5.92
N ASP A 277 -19.66 0.89 -5.01
CA ASP A 277 -19.98 1.23 -3.63
C ASP A 277 -19.12 0.38 -2.69
N GLY A 278 -18.34 1.04 -1.85
CA GLY A 278 -17.43 0.38 -0.93
C GLY A 278 -16.56 1.36 -0.17
N SER A 279 -16.10 0.93 1.00
CA SER A 279 -15.14 1.67 1.81
C SER A 279 -13.91 0.80 2.02
N LEU A 280 -12.75 1.43 2.15
CA LEU A 280 -11.57 0.73 2.62
C LEU A 280 -11.75 0.36 4.10
N ARG A 281 -11.19 -0.77 4.51
CA ARG A 281 -11.10 -1.13 5.92
C ARG A 281 -9.92 -0.42 6.57
N GLY A 282 -10.05 -0.04 7.82
CA GLY A 282 -8.94 0.47 8.62
C GLY A 282 -8.06 -0.67 9.13
N LEU A 283 -6.83 -0.33 9.49
CA LEU A 283 -5.98 -1.22 10.26
C LEU A 283 -6.63 -1.53 11.63
N PRO A 284 -6.38 -2.72 12.21
CA PRO A 284 -6.84 -3.02 13.55
C PRO A 284 -6.26 -2.03 14.57
N PRO A 285 -7.03 -1.63 15.59
CA PRO A 285 -6.57 -0.68 16.57
C PRO A 285 -5.40 -1.25 17.37
N LEU A 286 -4.36 -0.41 17.55
CA LEU A 286 -3.21 -0.77 18.35
C LEU A 286 -3.54 -0.80 19.84
N GLU A 287 -3.01 -1.79 20.56
CA GLU A 287 -3.25 -1.96 21.98
C GLU A 287 -2.57 -0.86 22.83
N ARG A 288 -3.28 -0.38 23.86
CA ARG A 288 -2.75 0.61 24.81
C ARG A 288 -1.43 0.11 25.43
N ARG A 289 -0.44 1.01 25.50
CA ARG A 289 0.93 0.80 26.00
C ARG A 289 1.81 -0.10 25.14
N CYS A 290 1.36 -0.53 23.95
CA CYS A 290 2.26 -1.23 23.03
C CYS A 290 3.29 -0.26 22.45
N MET A 291 4.47 -0.80 22.12
CA MET A 291 5.52 -0.08 21.41
C MET A 291 5.56 -0.62 19.99
N VAL A 292 5.44 0.28 19.02
CA VAL A 292 5.43 -0.08 17.60
C VAL A 292 6.46 0.77 16.85
N GLY A 293 7.11 0.18 15.86
CA GLY A 293 7.92 0.94 14.91
C GLY A 293 7.01 1.74 13.99
N VAL A 294 7.29 3.02 13.79
CA VAL A 294 6.45 3.90 12.95
C VAL A 294 7.29 4.80 12.06
N PHE A 295 6.74 5.11 10.89
CA PHE A 295 7.14 6.24 10.07
C PHE A 295 6.06 7.31 10.11
N VAL A 296 6.45 8.57 10.19
CA VAL A 296 5.51 9.69 10.08
C VAL A 296 5.42 10.10 8.62
N GLY A 297 4.30 9.76 7.96
CA GLY A 297 4.14 9.91 6.52
C GLY A 297 3.69 11.31 6.08
N PHE A 298 2.78 11.95 6.84
CA PHE A 298 2.27 13.29 6.51
C PHE A 298 2.02 14.11 7.77
N ILE A 299 2.46 15.36 7.78
CA ILE A 299 2.43 16.24 8.95
C ILE A 299 1.68 17.53 8.60
N ILE A 300 0.69 17.85 9.42
CA ILE A 300 0.04 19.18 9.44
C ILE A 300 0.49 19.93 10.69
N SER A 301 0.53 19.25 11.84
CA SER A 301 1.03 19.77 13.12
C SER A 301 1.36 18.62 14.08
N PRO A 302 1.98 18.87 15.25
CA PRO A 302 2.16 17.83 16.28
C PRO A 302 0.83 17.23 16.79
N GLY A 303 -0.28 17.95 16.64
CA GLY A 303 -1.62 17.43 16.96
C GLY A 303 -2.35 16.80 15.77
N GLN A 304 -1.79 16.82 14.56
CA GLN A 304 -2.44 16.33 13.36
C GLN A 304 -1.38 15.85 12.36
N PHE A 305 -1.13 14.54 12.37
CA PHE A 305 -0.24 13.88 11.43
C PHE A 305 -0.73 12.46 11.15
N TYR A 306 -0.11 11.80 10.19
CA TYR A 306 -0.41 10.42 9.83
C TYR A 306 0.84 9.57 9.89
N ILE A 307 0.67 8.34 10.35
CA ILE A 307 1.76 7.37 10.45
C ILE A 307 1.49 6.13 9.61
N HIS A 308 2.57 5.43 9.31
CA HIS A 308 2.60 4.02 8.92
C HIS A 308 3.19 3.22 10.07
N VAL A 309 2.54 2.11 10.43
CA VAL A 309 3.14 1.14 11.33
C VAL A 309 4.10 0.29 10.51
N CYS A 310 5.38 0.32 10.89
CA CYS A 310 6.40 -0.51 10.30
C CYS A 310 6.33 -1.90 10.94
N THR A 311 5.65 -2.84 10.28
CA THR A 311 5.90 -4.27 10.46
C THR A 311 6.57 -4.80 9.21
N ARG A 312 7.18 -5.99 9.30
CA ARG A 312 7.74 -6.62 8.10
C ARG A 312 6.66 -6.91 7.05
N GLU A 313 5.42 -7.12 7.48
CA GLU A 313 4.32 -7.44 6.61
C GLU A 313 3.69 -6.19 5.96
N THR A 314 3.47 -5.10 6.69
CA THR A 314 2.69 -3.94 6.20
C THR A 314 3.36 -3.13 5.09
N ASP A 315 4.67 -2.87 5.20
CA ASP A 315 5.41 -2.11 4.19
C ASP A 315 5.57 -2.90 2.88
N ASP A 316 5.79 -4.21 3.00
CA ASP A 316 5.90 -5.11 1.84
C ASP A 316 4.55 -5.23 1.12
N GLU A 317 3.44 -5.34 1.85
CA GLU A 317 2.09 -5.45 1.29
C GLU A 317 1.63 -4.19 0.52
N LEU A 318 1.86 -2.99 1.06
CA LEU A 318 1.51 -1.75 0.36
C LEU A 318 2.35 -1.57 -0.92
N LEU A 319 3.64 -1.86 -0.85
CA LEU A 319 4.52 -1.78 -2.00
C LEU A 319 4.11 -2.80 -3.09
N GLU A 320 3.82 -4.04 -2.70
CA GLU A 320 3.33 -5.07 -3.61
C GLU A 320 2.02 -4.65 -4.29
N LEU A 321 1.06 -4.10 -3.53
CA LEU A 321 -0.18 -3.55 -4.06
C LEU A 321 0.10 -2.46 -5.10
N MET A 322 0.98 -1.50 -4.78
CA MET A 322 1.33 -0.41 -5.71
C MET A 322 1.99 -0.93 -6.99
N ILE A 323 2.85 -1.94 -6.88
CA ILE A 323 3.49 -2.60 -8.03
C ILE A 323 2.43 -3.30 -8.89
N GLU A 324 1.48 -4.01 -8.27
CA GLU A 324 0.40 -4.69 -8.98
C GLU A 324 -0.53 -3.70 -9.68
N MET A 325 -0.95 -2.64 -8.99
CA MET A 325 -1.76 -1.56 -9.55
C MET A 325 -1.03 -0.90 -10.72
N ARG A 326 0.27 -0.61 -10.59
CA ARG A 326 1.07 -0.06 -11.67
C ARG A 326 1.11 -1.00 -12.87
N ARG A 327 1.39 -2.29 -12.66
CA ARG A 327 1.37 -3.28 -13.74
C ARG A 327 0.00 -3.37 -14.43
N CYS A 328 -1.09 -3.23 -13.68
CA CYS A 328 -2.45 -3.33 -14.21
C CYS A 328 -2.87 -2.08 -14.99
N TYR A 329 -2.83 -0.90 -14.36
CA TYR A 329 -3.36 0.34 -14.94
C TYR A 329 -2.38 1.05 -15.89
N SER A 330 -1.12 0.61 -16.00
CA SER A 330 -0.21 1.12 -17.04
C SER A 330 -0.48 0.51 -18.42
N ASP A 331 -1.26 -0.57 -18.50
CA ASP A 331 -1.78 -1.04 -19.79
C ASP A 331 -2.80 -0.05 -20.34
N GLY A 332 -2.61 0.40 -21.58
CA GLY A 332 -3.46 1.44 -22.18
C GLY A 332 -4.95 1.06 -22.26
N HIS A 333 -5.27 -0.20 -22.54
CA HIS A 333 -6.66 -0.65 -22.65
C HIS A 333 -7.32 -0.73 -21.27
N VAL A 334 -6.59 -1.22 -20.27
CA VAL A 334 -7.08 -1.22 -18.88
C VAL A 334 -7.25 0.22 -18.39
N CYS A 335 -6.27 1.08 -18.64
CA CYS A 335 -6.33 2.49 -18.27
C CYS A 335 -7.59 3.16 -18.84
N GLU A 336 -7.85 3.02 -20.14
CA GLU A 336 -9.04 3.62 -20.77
C GLU A 336 -10.34 3.01 -20.23
N ARG A 337 -10.40 1.68 -20.09
CA ARG A 337 -11.60 0.98 -19.62
C ARG A 337 -12.00 1.34 -18.18
N TYR A 338 -11.04 1.68 -17.33
CA TYR A 338 -11.30 2.09 -15.94
C TYR A 338 -11.40 3.61 -15.78
N ALA A 339 -11.38 4.38 -16.87
CA ALA A 339 -11.60 5.83 -16.83
C ALA A 339 -12.90 6.14 -16.09
N MET A 340 -12.83 7.12 -15.19
CA MET A 340 -14.00 7.52 -14.42
C MET A 340 -14.80 8.56 -15.20
N PRO A 341 -16.05 8.26 -15.63
CA PRO A 341 -16.89 9.25 -16.29
C PRO A 341 -17.32 10.34 -15.31
N GLU A 342 -17.61 11.54 -15.79
CA GLU A 342 -17.94 12.71 -14.95
C GLU A 342 -19.10 12.43 -13.98
N ALA A 343 -20.11 11.67 -14.41
CA ALA A 343 -21.25 11.29 -13.57
C ALA A 343 -20.87 10.43 -12.34
N SER A 344 -19.70 9.77 -12.36
CA SER A 344 -19.18 8.95 -11.26
C SER A 344 -18.19 9.69 -10.37
N VAL A 345 -17.76 10.89 -10.75
CA VAL A 345 -16.86 11.74 -9.95
C VAL A 345 -17.67 12.43 -8.87
N ARG A 346 -17.71 11.83 -7.67
CA ARG A 346 -18.49 12.34 -6.53
C ARG A 346 -17.76 12.16 -5.19
N PRO A 347 -18.01 13.01 -4.18
CA PRO A 347 -17.48 12.82 -2.84
C PRO A 347 -17.75 11.42 -2.28
N GLY A 348 -16.75 10.83 -1.64
CA GLY A 348 -16.80 9.47 -1.09
C GLY A 348 -16.52 8.35 -2.09
N GLN A 349 -16.44 8.63 -3.39
CA GLN A 349 -16.11 7.60 -4.38
C GLN A 349 -14.66 7.13 -4.21
N LEU A 350 -14.49 5.83 -3.99
CA LEU A 350 -13.18 5.19 -3.99
C LEU A 350 -12.66 5.05 -5.42
N CYS A 351 -11.39 5.38 -5.62
CA CYS A 351 -10.73 5.41 -6.91
C CYS A 351 -9.24 5.06 -6.78
N CYS A 352 -8.55 5.03 -7.91
CA CYS A 352 -7.10 5.17 -7.92
C CYS A 352 -6.67 6.37 -8.77
N VAL A 353 -5.53 6.94 -8.37
CA VAL A 353 -4.97 8.16 -8.96
C VAL A 353 -3.57 7.83 -9.46
N VAL A 354 -3.25 8.23 -10.69
CA VAL A 354 -1.88 8.14 -11.22
C VAL A 354 -1.09 9.41 -10.92
N THR A 355 0.09 9.29 -10.30
CA THR A 355 1.08 10.38 -10.14
C THR A 355 2.49 9.85 -10.36
N ALA A 356 3.28 10.51 -11.22
CA ALA A 356 4.59 10.04 -11.69
C ALA A 356 4.66 8.52 -11.96
N ASN A 357 3.71 8.02 -12.75
CA ASN A 357 3.62 6.61 -13.14
C ASN A 357 3.36 5.61 -12.01
N TRP A 358 3.06 6.09 -10.79
CA TRP A 358 2.59 5.28 -9.68
C TRP A 358 1.09 5.45 -9.47
N TRP A 359 0.46 4.37 -9.03
CA TRP A 359 -0.98 4.30 -8.81
C TRP A 359 -1.26 4.15 -7.32
N TYR A 360 -2.15 5.00 -6.81
CA TYR A 360 -2.45 5.10 -5.39
C TYR A 360 -3.94 4.95 -5.17
N ARG A 361 -4.34 4.33 -4.06
CA ARG A 361 -5.73 4.31 -3.65
C ARG A 361 -6.10 5.66 -3.06
N ALA A 362 -7.22 6.20 -3.52
CA ALA A 362 -7.68 7.49 -3.08
C ALA A 362 -9.20 7.54 -3.00
N VAL A 363 -9.72 8.45 -2.17
CA VAL A 363 -11.15 8.73 -2.07
C VAL A 363 -11.38 10.16 -2.49
N ILE A 364 -12.34 10.40 -3.38
CA ILE A 364 -12.71 11.76 -3.78
C ILE A 364 -13.28 12.47 -2.56
N HIS A 365 -12.63 13.53 -2.11
CA HIS A 365 -13.07 14.29 -0.93
C HIS A 365 -14.14 15.31 -1.32
N ARG A 366 -13.85 16.15 -2.32
CA ARG A 366 -14.77 17.18 -2.84
C ARG A 366 -14.36 17.64 -4.24
N ALA A 367 -15.29 18.29 -4.93
CA ALA A 367 -14.96 19.06 -6.14
C ALA A 367 -14.09 20.26 -5.77
N ALA A 368 -13.08 20.55 -6.59
CA ALA A 368 -12.15 21.67 -6.40
C ALA A 368 -12.21 22.69 -7.55
N GLY A 369 -12.76 22.31 -8.71
CA GLY A 369 -12.89 23.17 -9.88
C GLY A 369 -13.52 22.42 -11.05
N ASP A 370 -13.49 23.03 -12.24
CA ASP A 370 -13.84 22.34 -13.48
C ASP A 370 -12.78 21.27 -13.77
N GLN A 371 -13.22 20.02 -13.93
CA GLN A 371 -12.34 18.85 -14.09
C GLN A 371 -11.28 18.66 -12.99
N GLU A 372 -11.46 19.26 -11.82
CA GLU A 372 -10.54 19.13 -10.68
C GLU A 372 -11.28 18.68 -9.41
N VAL A 373 -10.68 17.73 -8.70
CA VAL A 373 -11.16 17.23 -7.42
C VAL A 373 -10.05 17.18 -6.39
N GLU A 374 -10.38 17.42 -5.14
CA GLU A 374 -9.50 17.11 -4.02
C GLU A 374 -9.71 15.65 -3.61
N VAL A 375 -8.63 14.88 -3.55
CA VAL A 375 -8.63 13.46 -3.19
C VAL A 375 -7.86 13.22 -1.90
N PHE A 376 -8.32 12.28 -1.09
CA PHE A 376 -7.62 11.78 0.09
C PHE A 376 -6.89 10.48 -0.26
N TYR A 377 -5.57 10.46 -0.11
CA TYR A 377 -4.79 9.24 -0.30
C TYR A 377 -4.89 8.37 0.96
N ALA A 378 -5.73 7.33 0.89
CA ALA A 378 -6.06 6.49 2.04
C ALA A 378 -4.86 5.78 2.68
N ASP A 379 -3.80 5.58 1.90
CA ASP A 379 -2.58 4.94 2.37
C ASP A 379 -1.52 5.93 2.86
N TYR A 380 -1.71 7.24 2.70
CA TYR A 380 -0.68 8.26 3.06
C TYR A 380 -1.19 9.40 3.94
N GLY A 381 -2.50 9.63 3.97
CA GLY A 381 -3.14 10.60 4.86
C GLY A 381 -3.21 12.03 4.33
N ASN A 382 -2.55 12.34 3.20
CA ASN A 382 -2.59 13.67 2.61
C ASN A 382 -3.80 13.88 1.68
N LEU A 383 -4.20 15.14 1.54
CA LEU A 383 -5.14 15.62 0.52
C LEU A 383 -4.36 16.27 -0.62
N GLU A 384 -4.81 16.09 -1.86
CA GLU A 384 -4.22 16.76 -3.04
C GLU A 384 -5.31 17.07 -4.06
N ILE A 385 -5.19 18.19 -4.76
CA ILE A 385 -6.03 18.51 -5.91
C ILE A 385 -5.46 17.81 -7.15
N VAL A 386 -6.29 17.04 -7.83
CA VAL A 386 -5.93 16.31 -9.05
C VAL A 386 -6.97 16.52 -10.14
N HIS A 387 -6.51 16.49 -11.39
CA HIS A 387 -7.39 16.52 -12.55
C HIS A 387 -8.15 15.19 -12.69
N THR A 388 -9.44 15.25 -13.04
CA THR A 388 -10.32 14.07 -13.15
C THR A 388 -9.83 13.04 -14.17
N SER A 389 -9.11 13.47 -15.21
CA SER A 389 -8.47 12.57 -16.19
C SER A 389 -7.43 11.62 -15.58
N ARG A 390 -6.95 11.87 -14.36
CA ARG A 390 -6.01 11.00 -13.63
C ARG A 390 -6.71 9.95 -12.77
N LEU A 391 -8.04 10.01 -12.66
CA LEU A 391 -8.85 9.10 -11.86
C LEU A 391 -9.19 7.85 -12.65
N ARG A 392 -9.06 6.70 -12.00
CA ARG A 392 -9.60 5.43 -12.48
C ARG A 392 -10.44 4.78 -11.39
N PHE A 393 -11.41 3.98 -11.78
CA PHE A 393 -12.10 3.12 -10.83
C PHE A 393 -11.10 2.16 -10.19
N LEU A 394 -11.21 1.96 -8.87
CA LEU A 394 -10.41 0.95 -8.18
C LEU A 394 -10.99 -0.44 -8.46
N LYS A 395 -10.16 -1.43 -8.81
CA LYS A 395 -10.56 -2.84 -8.85
C LYS A 395 -10.80 -3.40 -7.44
N TRP A 396 -11.81 -4.24 -7.31
CA TRP A 396 -12.22 -4.90 -6.05
C TRP A 396 -11.09 -5.69 -5.36
N CYS A 397 -10.18 -6.30 -6.11
CA CYS A 397 -9.04 -7.05 -5.56
C CYS A 397 -8.10 -6.16 -4.72
N TYR A 398 -8.08 -4.86 -5.00
CA TYR A 398 -7.26 -3.89 -4.27
C TYR A 398 -7.92 -3.33 -3.00
N LEU A 399 -9.14 -3.80 -2.66
CA LEU A 399 -9.78 -3.54 -1.37
C LEU A 399 -9.25 -4.43 -0.23
N GLN A 400 -8.56 -5.52 -0.55
CA GLN A 400 -8.16 -6.53 0.44
C GLN A 400 -7.18 -5.96 1.47
N LEU A 401 -6.27 -5.09 1.04
CA LEU A 401 -5.35 -4.40 1.95
C LEU A 401 -6.13 -3.33 2.73
N PRO A 402 -6.03 -3.24 4.07
CA PRO A 402 -6.57 -2.11 4.81
C PRO A 402 -5.91 -0.79 4.38
N ALA A 403 -6.56 0.34 4.62
CA ALA A 403 -5.98 1.67 4.47
C ALA A 403 -4.83 1.83 5.47
N GLN A 404 -3.65 2.22 4.98
CA GLN A 404 -2.42 2.18 5.77
C GLN A 404 -2.15 3.44 6.61
N ALA A 405 -2.77 4.58 6.28
CA ALA A 405 -2.55 5.80 7.03
C ALA A 405 -3.37 5.84 8.33
N ILE A 406 -2.67 5.91 9.47
CA ILE A 406 -3.30 6.06 10.79
C ILE A 406 -3.26 7.54 11.20
N PRO A 407 -4.40 8.19 11.50
CA PRO A 407 -4.45 9.57 11.96
C PRO A 407 -3.98 9.66 13.42
N CYS A 408 -3.09 10.61 13.70
CA CYS A 408 -2.38 10.68 14.97
C CYS A 408 -2.25 12.09 15.57
N SER A 409 -2.17 12.12 16.89
CA SER A 409 -1.82 13.30 17.69
C SER A 409 -0.76 12.94 18.72
N LEU A 410 0.19 13.84 18.98
CA LEU A 410 1.24 13.60 19.96
C LEU A 410 0.63 13.63 21.37
N ALA A 411 0.84 12.55 22.12
CA ALA A 411 0.30 12.40 23.47
C ALA A 411 1.10 13.20 24.51
N GLY A 412 0.44 13.54 25.63
CA GLY A 412 1.06 14.17 26.80
C GLY A 412 1.48 15.64 26.63
N VAL A 413 1.14 16.26 25.49
CA VAL A 413 1.40 17.67 25.22
C VAL A 413 0.25 18.36 24.50
N LYS A 414 0.15 19.66 24.72
CA LYS A 414 -0.75 20.57 24.00
C LYS A 414 0.02 21.81 23.53
N PRO A 415 -0.46 22.55 22.52
CA PRO A 415 0.21 23.77 22.08
C PRO A 415 0.30 24.80 23.21
N ALA A 416 1.41 25.53 23.25
CA ALA A 416 1.63 26.57 24.27
C ALA A 416 0.59 27.70 24.22
N GLU A 417 0.13 28.07 23.01
CA GLU A 417 -0.77 29.21 22.77
C GLU A 417 -2.05 28.81 22.01
N GLY A 418 -2.78 27.82 22.52
CA GLY A 418 -4.08 27.39 21.99
C GLY A 418 -4.02 26.59 20.67
N THR A 419 -3.17 26.98 19.72
CA THR A 419 -2.91 26.31 18.44
C THR A 419 -1.42 26.02 18.25
N TRP A 420 -1.08 24.98 17.51
CA TRP A 420 0.32 24.65 17.22
C TRP A 420 0.95 25.72 16.33
N SER A 421 2.05 26.31 16.79
CA SER A 421 2.76 27.33 16.01
C SER A 421 3.50 26.71 14.83
N ARG A 422 3.80 27.53 13.81
CA ARG A 422 4.62 27.10 12.67
C ARG A 422 5.99 26.60 13.12
N ALA A 423 6.60 27.27 14.12
CA ALA A 423 7.89 26.86 14.67
C ALA A 423 7.82 25.48 15.34
N ALA A 424 6.75 25.20 16.09
CA ALA A 424 6.52 23.89 16.70
C ALA A 424 6.38 22.79 15.62
N THR A 425 5.67 23.10 14.53
CA THR A 425 5.46 22.18 13.41
C THR A 425 6.76 21.88 12.68
N LEU A 426 7.56 22.90 12.35
CA LEU A 426 8.87 22.72 11.71
C LEU A 426 9.83 21.91 12.60
N LEU A 427 9.83 22.15 13.91
CA LEU A 427 10.63 21.37 14.85
C LEU A 427 10.17 19.91 14.89
N PHE A 428 8.86 19.66 14.87
CA PHE A 428 8.32 18.31 14.83
C PHE A 428 8.65 17.59 13.50
N GLU A 429 8.59 18.27 12.37
CA GLU A 429 9.04 17.76 11.07
C GLU A 429 10.53 17.37 11.09
N ASP A 430 11.40 18.22 11.63
CA ASP A 430 12.84 17.97 11.79
C ASP A 430 13.12 16.75 12.70
N LEU A 431 12.37 16.64 13.81
CA LEU A 431 12.49 15.49 14.71
C LEU A 431 12.05 14.18 14.03
N CYS A 432 10.98 14.21 13.25
CA CYS A 432 10.50 13.02 12.53
C CYS A 432 11.50 12.58 11.46
N GLY A 433 11.88 13.49 10.56
CA GLY A 433 12.72 13.18 9.40
C GLY A 433 12.24 11.93 8.63
N SER A 434 13.19 11.16 8.08
CA SER A 434 12.93 9.84 7.49
C SER A 434 13.28 8.70 8.46
N ASN A 435 13.18 8.94 9.76
CA ASN A 435 13.64 8.01 10.78
C ASN A 435 12.54 6.99 11.12
N LEU A 436 12.95 5.74 11.34
CA LEU A 436 12.11 4.77 12.03
C LEU A 436 12.04 5.18 13.50
N LEU A 437 10.85 5.57 13.96
CA LEU A 437 10.59 5.98 15.33
C LEU A 437 9.93 4.86 16.12
N VAL A 438 10.04 4.96 17.45
CA VAL A 438 9.23 4.15 18.37
C VAL A 438 8.01 4.97 18.77
N GLY A 439 6.83 4.48 18.40
CA GLY A 439 5.55 4.96 18.88
C GLY A 439 5.09 4.17 20.09
N ILE A 440 4.87 4.85 21.22
CA ILE A 440 4.27 4.27 22.42
C ILE A 440 2.79 4.65 22.43
N VAL A 441 1.92 3.66 22.23
CA VAL A 441 0.48 3.88 22.15
C VAL A 441 -0.08 4.27 23.51
N ASP A 442 -0.77 5.40 23.59
CA ASP A 442 -1.49 5.78 24.80
C ASP A 442 -2.98 5.41 24.69
N GLU A 443 -3.72 5.99 23.75
CA GLU A 443 -5.14 5.69 23.54
C GLU A 443 -5.67 6.18 22.17
N TYR A 444 -6.91 5.82 21.85
CA TYR A 444 -7.65 6.40 20.73
C TYR A 444 -8.71 7.38 21.26
N VAL A 445 -8.69 8.61 20.74
CA VAL A 445 -9.69 9.65 21.04
C VAL A 445 -10.41 9.99 19.74
N ASN A 446 -11.72 9.70 19.66
CA ASN A 446 -12.54 9.93 18.46
C ASN A 446 -11.93 9.35 17.16
N GLY A 447 -11.32 8.16 17.24
CA GLY A 447 -10.68 7.49 16.11
C GLY A 447 -9.29 8.02 15.74
N VAL A 448 -8.75 8.99 16.49
CA VAL A 448 -7.37 9.47 16.33
C VAL A 448 -6.47 8.79 17.36
N LEU A 449 -5.35 8.24 16.92
CA LEU A 449 -4.37 7.58 17.77
C LEU A 449 -3.49 8.63 18.49
N HIS A 450 -3.58 8.66 19.81
CA HIS A 450 -2.66 9.39 20.65
C HIS A 450 -1.48 8.49 21.04
N LEU A 451 -0.28 8.94 20.68
CA LEU A 451 0.96 8.20 20.96
C LEU A 451 2.10 9.14 21.36
N LEU A 452 3.05 8.63 22.13
CA LEU A 452 4.34 9.27 22.35
C LEU A 452 5.30 8.83 21.25
N LEU A 453 6.03 9.77 20.65
CA LEU A 453 7.08 9.48 19.69
C LEU A 453 8.46 9.60 20.32
N CYS A 454 9.31 8.63 20.02
CA CYS A 454 10.68 8.53 20.50
C CYS A 454 11.62 8.15 19.36
N ASP A 455 12.70 8.93 19.20
CA ASP A 455 13.83 8.57 18.36
C ASP A 455 14.87 7.84 19.21
N THR A 456 15.06 6.56 18.92
CA THR A 456 16.01 5.66 19.60
C THR A 456 17.26 5.39 18.74
N SER A 457 17.48 6.15 17.66
CA SER A 457 18.66 5.99 16.79
C SER A 457 19.92 6.66 17.36
N LYS A 458 19.74 7.56 18.34
CA LYS A 458 20.79 8.32 19.00
C LYS A 458 21.29 7.60 20.26
N GLU A 459 22.39 8.09 20.83
CA GLU A 459 22.97 7.53 22.07
C GLU A 459 22.00 7.60 23.26
N ASN A 460 21.15 8.63 23.29
CA ASN A 460 20.07 8.77 24.25
C ASN A 460 18.75 8.87 23.50
N ASP A 461 17.72 8.24 24.05
CA ASP A 461 16.35 8.32 23.57
C ASP A 461 15.84 9.77 23.59
N VAL A 462 15.37 10.24 22.43
CA VAL A 462 14.82 11.59 22.27
C VAL A 462 13.30 11.51 22.20
N TYR A 463 12.65 11.94 23.29
CA TYR A 463 11.19 11.99 23.41
C TYR A 463 10.64 13.32 22.88
N PHE A 464 9.79 13.26 21.86
CA PHE A 464 9.40 14.46 21.10
C PHE A 464 8.58 15.45 21.94
N HIS A 465 7.72 14.93 22.83
CA HIS A 465 6.94 15.74 23.75
C HIS A 465 7.83 16.57 24.70
N ARG A 466 9.00 16.04 25.10
CA ARG A 466 9.96 16.78 25.94
C ARG A 466 10.66 17.84 25.13
N VAL A 467 11.13 17.53 23.92
CA VAL A 467 11.81 18.51 23.06
C VAL A 467 10.91 19.70 22.76
N LEU A 468 9.63 19.45 22.42
CA LEU A 468 8.66 20.52 22.18
C LEU A 468 8.36 21.33 23.45
N SER A 469 8.25 20.67 24.61
CA SER A 469 8.01 21.34 25.90
C SER A 469 9.20 22.19 26.34
N ASP A 470 10.41 21.65 26.31
CA ASP A 470 11.65 22.33 26.72
C ASP A 470 11.97 23.50 25.78
N GLY A 471 11.59 23.38 24.49
CA GLY A 471 11.65 24.48 23.52
C GLY A 471 10.57 25.55 23.69
N GLY A 472 9.66 25.41 24.66
CA GLY A 472 8.55 26.36 24.90
C GLY A 472 7.45 26.31 23.83
N HIS A 473 7.44 25.29 22.98
CA HIS A 473 6.45 25.11 21.91
C HIS A 473 5.19 24.39 22.39
N ALA A 474 5.30 23.61 23.46
CA ALA A 474 4.22 22.84 24.04
C ALA A 474 4.16 23.00 25.56
N CYS A 475 2.98 22.73 26.13
CA CYS A 475 2.81 22.52 27.56
C CYS A 475 2.49 21.04 27.80
N ILE A 476 3.08 20.46 28.85
CA ILE A 476 2.72 19.10 29.30
C ILE A 476 1.26 19.08 29.77
N CYS A 477 0.53 18.03 29.41
CA CYS A 477 -0.81 17.76 29.91
C CYS A 477 -0.94 16.29 30.32
N GLU A 478 -1.73 16.04 31.37
CA GLU A 478 -1.97 14.68 31.87
C GLU A 478 -2.99 13.92 31.01
N GLU A 479 -3.99 14.64 30.49
CA GLU A 479 -5.02 14.10 29.61
C GLU A 479 -4.77 14.53 28.16
N ASN A 480 -5.08 13.62 27.24
CA ASN A 480 -5.03 13.90 25.81
C ASN A 480 -6.13 14.88 25.41
N VAL A 481 -5.73 16.00 24.81
CA VAL A 481 -6.66 16.97 24.26
C VAL A 481 -7.02 16.55 22.83
N PRO A 482 -8.30 16.40 22.47
CA PRO A 482 -8.69 16.11 21.10
C PRO A 482 -8.09 17.11 20.12
N SER A 483 -7.56 16.60 19.01
CA SER A 483 -7.01 17.44 17.95
C SER A 483 -8.09 18.33 17.34
N GLN A 484 -7.89 19.65 17.39
CA GLN A 484 -8.77 20.61 16.72
C GLN A 484 -8.80 20.35 15.20
N GLY A 485 -7.66 20.03 14.60
CA GLY A 485 -7.55 19.77 13.17
C GLY A 485 -8.39 18.58 12.70
N PHE A 486 -8.42 17.49 13.47
CA PHE A 486 -9.28 16.34 13.16
C PHE A 486 -10.76 16.54 13.53
N THR A 487 -11.06 17.49 14.42
CA THR A 487 -12.45 17.85 14.74
C THR A 487 -13.11 18.58 13.56
N GLU A 488 -12.34 19.43 12.87
CA GLU A 488 -12.81 20.10 11.65
C GLU A 488 -12.87 19.12 10.46
N LEU A 489 -11.84 18.28 10.30
CA LEU A 489 -11.78 17.31 9.21
C LEU A 489 -10.94 16.07 9.55
N ASN A 490 -11.59 14.91 9.61
CA ASN A 490 -10.93 13.61 9.68
C ASN A 490 -11.36 12.72 8.49
N PRO A 491 -10.61 12.73 7.37
CA PRO A 491 -10.95 11.95 6.18
C PRO A 491 -11.00 10.44 6.45
N VAL A 492 -10.21 9.93 7.40
CA VAL A 492 -10.24 8.51 7.78
C VAL A 492 -11.58 8.15 8.39
N ALA A 493 -12.10 8.98 9.31
CA ALA A 493 -13.43 8.77 9.89
C ALA A 493 -14.57 8.91 8.86
N LEU A 494 -14.36 9.66 7.78
CA LEU A 494 -15.36 9.84 6.71
C LEU A 494 -15.40 8.67 5.73
N TYR A 495 -14.25 8.06 5.41
CA TYR A 495 -14.14 7.18 4.24
C TYR A 495 -13.66 5.77 4.54
N ILE A 496 -13.13 5.52 5.74
CA ILE A 496 -12.54 4.23 6.12
C ILE A 496 -13.42 3.58 7.18
N GLN A 497 -13.82 2.33 6.94
CA GLN A 497 -14.59 1.53 7.89
C GLN A 497 -13.67 0.99 8.99
N PRO A 498 -14.15 0.83 10.24
CA PRO A 498 -13.41 0.10 11.26
C PRO A 498 -13.06 -1.32 10.80
N SER A 499 -11.90 -1.83 11.26
CA SER A 499 -11.35 -3.15 10.92
C SER A 499 -12.30 -4.30 11.18
#